data_AF-A0A484VUY5-F1
#
_entry.id   AF-A0A484VUY5-F1
#
_cell.length_a   1.000
_cell.length_b   1.000
_cell.length_c   1.000
_cell.angle_alpha   90.00
_cell.angle_beta   90.00
_cell.angle_gamma   90.00
#
_symmetry.space_group_name_H-M   'P 1'
#
loop_
_entity.id
_entity.type
_entity.pdbx_description
1 polymer ?
#
loop_
_entity_poly.entity_id
_entity_poly.type
_entity_poly.pdbx_seq_one_letter_code
_entity_poly.pdbx_strand_id
1 'polypeptide(L)'
;MFIEPIAGVGGLDNGCCFTHARNGWGGLVEAAGGINIGSQLLPGATGNISVEKIISMNPDYYLMTGSKRPGKGTAVIPFGYNVPAGDVAAAFTALLSRQGVSSIPAVAEGHTGALYHHFYNNPYNIIAIEALSKIFYPTQFKDVDPLADYHAIITRFTHIPDDNIILSYTPSH
;
A
#
# COMPACT_ATOMS: atom_id res chain seq x y z
N MET A 1 -3.96 -0.61 11.97
CA MET A 1 -3.87 -0.08 10.59
C MET A 1 -4.82 -0.81 9.64
N PHE A 2 -5.19 -0.18 8.51
CA PHE A 2 -5.90 -0.81 7.38
C PHE A 2 -5.05 -0.71 6.10
N ILE A 3 -5.01 -1.78 5.30
CA ILE A 3 -4.36 -1.77 3.98
C ILE A 3 -5.35 -2.21 2.91
N GLU A 4 -5.51 -1.44 1.84
CA GLU A 4 -6.37 -1.73 0.69
C GLU A 4 -5.51 -2.22 -0.50
N PRO A 5 -5.46 -3.54 -0.77
CA PRO A 5 -4.76 -4.05 -1.93
C PRO A 5 -5.44 -3.60 -3.22
N ILE A 6 -4.65 -3.14 -4.20
CA ILE A 6 -5.11 -2.71 -5.52
C ILE A 6 -6.27 -1.70 -5.48
N ALA A 7 -6.19 -0.74 -4.56
CA ALA A 7 -7.20 0.31 -4.36
C ALA A 7 -7.57 0.97 -5.70
N GLY A 8 -8.87 1.12 -5.96
CA GLY A 8 -9.37 1.70 -7.22
C GLY A 8 -9.44 0.73 -8.40
N VAL A 9 -9.28 -0.58 -8.22
CA VAL A 9 -9.40 -1.57 -9.32
C VAL A 9 -10.78 -1.54 -9.99
N GLY A 10 -11.84 -1.18 -9.26
CA GLY A 10 -13.19 -0.99 -9.80
C GLY A 10 -13.48 0.41 -10.34
N GLY A 11 -12.55 1.35 -10.20
CA GLY A 11 -12.74 2.79 -10.42
C GLY A 11 -12.82 3.58 -9.11
N LEU A 12 -13.02 4.90 -9.20
CA LEU A 12 -13.13 5.78 -8.03
C LEU A 12 -14.45 5.58 -7.28
N ASP A 13 -15.55 5.33 -8.02
CA ASP A 13 -16.90 5.29 -7.47
C ASP A 13 -17.37 3.87 -7.07
N ASN A 14 -16.63 2.83 -7.48
CA ASN A 14 -17.05 1.44 -7.33
C ASN A 14 -16.29 0.68 -6.24
N GLY A 15 -16.46 1.15 -5.01
CA GLY A 15 -16.19 0.33 -3.84
C GLY A 15 -14.77 0.46 -3.27
N CYS A 16 -14.78 0.74 -1.99
CA CYS A 16 -13.81 0.34 -0.98
C CYS A 16 -14.52 -0.74 -0.13
N CYS A 17 -13.88 -1.67 0.56
CA CYS A 17 -12.46 -1.74 0.87
C CYS A 17 -12.00 -3.22 0.91
N PHE A 18 -11.51 -3.71 -0.22
CA PHE A 18 -10.92 -5.05 -0.29
C PHE A 18 -9.66 -5.09 0.58
N THR A 19 -9.44 -6.18 1.32
CA THR A 19 -8.23 -6.39 2.12
C THR A 19 -7.87 -7.86 2.29
N HIS A 20 -6.68 -8.10 2.80
CA HIS A 20 -6.20 -9.43 3.17
C HIS A 20 -6.23 -9.61 4.69
N ALA A 21 -6.47 -10.85 5.13
CA ALA A 21 -6.31 -11.28 6.51
C ALA A 21 -4.83 -11.58 6.79
N ARG A 22 -4.48 -12.75 7.32
CA ARG A 22 -3.10 -13.11 7.71
C ARG A 22 -2.19 -13.56 6.55
N ASN A 23 -2.53 -13.21 5.31
CA ASN A 23 -1.80 -13.59 4.10
C ASN A 23 -1.53 -12.37 3.21
N GLY A 24 -0.62 -12.52 2.25
CA GLY A 24 -0.16 -11.42 1.40
C GLY A 24 0.14 -10.16 2.20
N TRP A 25 -0.43 -9.02 1.81
CA TRP A 25 -0.28 -7.76 2.52
C TRP A 25 -0.58 -7.78 4.03
N GLY A 26 -1.61 -8.48 4.49
CA GLY A 26 -1.88 -8.51 5.93
C GLY A 26 -0.87 -9.35 6.71
N GLY A 27 -0.29 -10.38 6.10
CA GLY A 27 0.87 -11.09 6.66
C GLY A 27 2.13 -10.22 6.71
N LEU A 28 2.37 -9.40 5.68
CA LEU A 28 3.50 -8.46 5.65
C LEU A 28 3.36 -7.35 6.70
N VAL A 29 2.13 -6.87 6.92
CA VAL A 29 1.82 -5.93 8.00
C VAL A 29 2.14 -6.53 9.37
N GLU A 30 1.70 -7.76 9.64
CA GLU A 30 1.97 -8.43 10.91
C GLU A 30 3.48 -8.70 11.09
N ALA A 31 4.20 -9.05 10.02
CA ALA A 31 5.65 -9.22 10.05
C ALA A 31 6.39 -7.90 10.34
N ALA A 32 5.87 -6.77 9.89
CA ALA A 32 6.36 -5.43 10.22
C ALA A 32 5.91 -4.92 11.60
N GLY A 33 5.25 -5.75 12.43
CA GLY A 33 4.78 -5.39 13.76
C GLY A 33 3.45 -4.63 13.82
N GLY A 34 2.78 -4.45 12.68
CA GLY A 34 1.49 -3.78 12.60
C GLY A 34 0.31 -4.66 12.99
N ILE A 35 -0.75 -4.05 13.53
CA ILE A 35 -2.03 -4.72 13.80
C ILE A 35 -2.96 -4.50 12.61
N ASN A 36 -3.22 -5.56 11.84
CA ASN A 36 -4.07 -5.52 10.64
C ASN A 36 -5.55 -5.70 10.98
N ILE A 37 -6.39 -4.72 10.62
CA ILE A 37 -7.86 -4.82 10.73
C ILE A 37 -8.40 -6.01 9.92
N GLY A 38 -7.85 -6.28 8.74
CA GLY A 38 -8.24 -7.41 7.91
C GLY A 38 -8.14 -8.75 8.65
N SER A 39 -7.04 -8.95 9.39
CA SER A 39 -6.79 -10.15 10.19
C SER A 39 -7.73 -10.32 11.39
N GLN A 40 -8.35 -9.23 11.87
CA GLN A 40 -9.29 -9.28 13.00
C GLN A 40 -10.72 -9.60 12.55
N LEU A 41 -11.10 -9.17 11.35
CA LEU A 41 -12.49 -9.20 10.91
C LEU A 41 -12.81 -10.27 9.86
N LEU A 42 -11.85 -10.59 8.98
CA LEU A 42 -12.12 -11.50 7.88
C LEU A 42 -12.10 -12.97 8.35
N PRO A 43 -13.13 -13.77 8.03
CA PRO A 43 -13.15 -15.19 8.37
C PRO A 43 -12.28 -16.05 7.46
N GLY A 44 -11.82 -15.50 6.33
CA GLY A 44 -10.96 -16.16 5.35
C GLY A 44 -9.78 -15.28 4.94
N ALA A 45 -9.02 -15.74 3.95
CA ALA A 45 -7.79 -15.07 3.52
C ALA A 45 -7.99 -13.63 3.00
N THR A 46 -9.12 -13.36 2.36
CA THR A 46 -9.40 -12.04 1.76
C THR A 46 -10.88 -11.73 1.82
N GLY A 47 -11.23 -10.45 1.77
CA GLY A 47 -12.62 -10.01 1.68
C GLY A 47 -12.75 -8.50 1.68
N ASN A 48 -13.99 -8.02 1.66
CA ASN A 48 -14.30 -6.60 1.76
C ASN A 48 -14.74 -6.26 3.18
N ILE A 49 -14.26 -5.12 3.68
CA ILE A 49 -14.72 -4.53 4.94
C ILE A 49 -15.41 -3.21 4.58
N SER A 50 -16.57 -2.93 5.19
CA SER A 50 -17.28 -1.69 4.90
C SER A 50 -16.47 -0.48 5.39
N VAL A 51 -16.57 0.64 4.68
CA VAL A 51 -15.82 1.85 5.03
C VAL A 51 -16.24 2.39 6.40
N GLU A 52 -17.52 2.28 6.76
CA GLU A 52 -18.03 2.67 8.08
C GLU A 52 -17.41 1.85 9.20
N LYS A 53 -17.16 0.55 8.95
CA LYS A 53 -16.50 -0.31 9.93
C LYS A 53 -15.05 0.12 10.11
N ILE A 54 -14.34 0.45 9.03
CA ILE A 54 -12.97 0.96 9.09
C ILE A 54 -12.92 2.29 9.85
N ILE A 55 -13.83 3.22 9.57
CA ILE A 55 -13.97 4.48 10.30
C ILE A 55 -14.15 4.21 11.80
N SER A 56 -15.07 3.31 12.16
CA SER A 56 -15.36 2.98 13.57
C SER A 56 -14.19 2.32 14.31
N MET A 57 -13.33 1.62 13.58
CA MET A 57 -12.14 0.98 14.14
C MET A 57 -10.95 1.93 14.27
N ASN A 58 -11.05 3.13 13.70
CA ASN A 58 -10.08 4.21 13.85
C ASN A 58 -8.62 3.74 13.71
N PRO A 59 -8.21 3.21 12.53
CA PRO A 59 -6.84 2.72 12.36
C PRO A 59 -5.84 3.87 12.46
N ASP A 60 -4.64 3.60 12.97
CA ASP A 60 -3.56 4.60 13.02
C ASP A 60 -3.05 4.98 11.62
N TYR A 61 -3.12 4.05 10.66
CA TYR A 61 -2.71 4.24 9.27
C TYR A 61 -3.73 3.65 8.31
N TYR A 62 -3.94 4.34 7.18
CA TYR A 62 -4.66 3.83 6.02
C TYR A 62 -3.70 3.76 4.83
N LEU A 63 -3.34 2.54 4.44
CA LEU A 63 -2.39 2.29 3.36
C LEU A 63 -3.10 1.71 2.14
N MET A 64 -2.59 2.01 0.96
CA MET A 64 -3.08 1.45 -0.29
C MET A 64 -1.96 0.70 -1.01
N THR A 65 -2.30 -0.14 -1.97
CA THR A 65 -1.28 -0.69 -2.87
C THR A 65 -1.72 -0.59 -4.30
N GLY A 66 -0.77 -0.46 -5.21
CA GLY A 66 -1.04 -0.27 -6.62
C GLY A 66 0.04 -0.86 -7.52
N SER A 67 -0.25 -0.91 -8.81
CA SER A 67 0.65 -1.40 -9.83
C SER A 67 0.23 -0.78 -11.15
N LYS A 68 1.19 -0.53 -12.05
CA LYS A 68 0.87 -0.16 -13.43
C LYS A 68 -0.03 -1.23 -14.06
N ARG A 69 -1.31 -0.90 -14.27
CA ARG A 69 -2.32 -1.82 -14.78
C ARG A 69 -3.12 -1.14 -15.89
N PRO A 70 -2.85 -1.44 -17.17
CA PRO A 70 -3.63 -0.87 -18.26
C PRO A 70 -5.03 -1.49 -18.23
N GLY A 71 -6.04 -0.67 -18.03
CA GLY A 71 -7.44 -1.09 -18.01
C GLY A 71 -8.37 0.11 -18.05
N LYS A 72 -9.40 0.06 -18.89
CA LYS A 72 -10.43 1.11 -18.89
C LYS A 72 -11.19 1.05 -17.56
N GLY A 73 -11.36 2.20 -16.92
CA GLY A 73 -12.18 2.34 -15.70
C GLY A 73 -11.49 2.01 -14.38
N THR A 74 -10.17 1.76 -14.36
CA THR A 74 -9.43 1.58 -13.10
C THR A 74 -8.78 2.88 -12.65
N ALA A 75 -8.72 3.13 -11.35
CA ALA A 75 -8.04 4.28 -10.73
C ALA A 75 -6.84 3.86 -9.85
N VAL A 76 -6.26 2.69 -10.14
CA VAL A 76 -5.16 2.11 -9.37
C VAL A 76 -3.92 3.00 -9.44
N ILE A 77 -3.27 3.23 -8.30
CA ILE A 77 -2.01 3.97 -8.23
C ILE A 77 -0.96 3.26 -9.09
N PRO A 78 -0.41 3.90 -10.13
CA PRO A 78 0.63 3.26 -10.92
C PRO A 78 1.91 3.20 -10.09
N PHE A 79 2.52 2.02 -10.04
CA PHE A 79 3.81 1.78 -9.41
C PHE A 79 4.60 0.79 -10.26
N GLY A 80 5.90 0.73 -10.03
CA GLY A 80 6.85 -0.06 -10.81
C GLY A 80 7.65 0.78 -11.79
N TYR A 81 8.32 0.10 -12.73
CA TYR A 81 9.15 0.72 -13.75
C TYR A 81 8.33 1.56 -14.74
N ASN A 82 8.96 2.58 -15.31
CA ASN A 82 8.38 3.42 -16.37
C ASN A 82 7.03 4.04 -15.96
N VAL A 83 6.98 4.58 -14.74
CA VAL A 83 5.84 5.30 -14.17
C VAL A 83 6.25 6.74 -13.87
N PRO A 84 5.52 7.75 -14.41
CA PRO A 84 5.73 9.14 -14.02
C PRO A 84 5.30 9.39 -12.56
N ALA A 85 6.14 10.05 -11.76
CA ALA A 85 5.84 10.35 -10.36
C ALA A 85 4.55 11.18 -10.19
N GLY A 86 4.25 12.07 -11.15
CA GLY A 86 3.02 12.86 -11.15
C GLY A 86 1.75 12.00 -11.22
N ASP A 87 1.78 10.90 -11.97
CA ASP A 87 0.64 9.98 -12.09
C ASP A 87 0.39 9.23 -10.77
N VAL A 88 1.47 8.91 -10.03
CA VAL A 88 1.40 8.29 -8.70
C VAL A 88 0.68 9.21 -7.72
N ALA A 89 1.15 10.46 -7.62
CA ALA A 89 0.60 11.46 -6.71
C ALA A 89 -0.86 11.81 -7.05
N ALA A 90 -1.19 11.94 -8.34
CA ALA A 90 -2.54 12.22 -8.81
C ALA A 90 -3.52 11.08 -8.47
N ALA A 91 -3.16 9.82 -8.78
CA ALA A 91 -4.00 8.67 -8.48
C ALA A 91 -4.17 8.46 -6.97
N PHE A 92 -3.10 8.61 -6.19
CA PHE A 92 -3.13 8.55 -4.73
C PHE A 92 -4.13 9.56 -4.15
N THR A 93 -4.04 10.83 -4.57
CA THR A 93 -4.91 11.91 -4.10
C THR A 93 -6.38 11.67 -4.47
N ALA A 94 -6.64 11.18 -5.68
CA ALA A 94 -7.99 10.85 -6.12
C ALA A 94 -8.62 9.72 -5.28
N LEU A 95 -7.84 8.69 -4.93
CA LEU A 95 -8.32 7.56 -4.13
C LEU A 95 -8.61 7.93 -2.68
N LEU A 96 -7.82 8.82 -2.07
CA LEU A 96 -8.10 9.34 -0.73
C LEU A 96 -9.35 10.24 -0.69
N SER A 97 -9.69 10.86 -1.84
CA SER A 97 -10.85 11.73 -1.97
C SER A 97 -12.17 10.97 -2.16
N ARG A 98 -12.14 9.63 -2.27
CA ARG A 98 -13.35 8.80 -2.40
C ARG A 98 -14.28 9.02 -1.21
N GLN A 99 -15.60 9.00 -1.47
CA GLN A 99 -16.62 9.12 -0.44
C GLN A 99 -16.42 8.05 0.65
N GLY A 100 -16.50 8.47 1.92
CA GLY A 100 -16.24 7.61 3.08
C GLY A 100 -14.76 7.41 3.39
N VAL A 101 -13.90 7.18 2.39
CA VAL A 101 -12.44 7.05 2.59
C VAL A 101 -11.85 8.33 3.14
N SER A 102 -12.24 9.48 2.59
CA SER A 102 -11.84 10.80 3.09
C SER A 102 -12.28 11.09 4.53
N SER A 103 -13.23 10.32 5.06
CA SER A 103 -13.74 10.42 6.43
C SER A 103 -13.07 9.44 7.40
N ILE A 104 -12.17 8.57 6.93
CA ILE A 104 -11.34 7.74 7.80
C ILE A 104 -10.38 8.66 8.57
N PRO A 105 -10.31 8.59 9.91
CA PRO A 105 -9.45 9.51 10.69
C PRO A 105 -7.99 9.53 10.25
N ALA A 106 -7.36 8.36 10.02
CA ALA A 106 -6.00 8.29 9.48
C ALA A 106 -5.84 8.98 8.12
N VAL A 107 -6.88 9.01 7.27
CA VAL A 107 -6.84 9.75 6.00
C VAL A 107 -6.90 11.25 6.25
N ALA A 108 -7.79 11.71 7.13
CA ALA A 108 -7.92 13.12 7.48
C ALA A 108 -6.67 13.68 8.19
N GLU A 109 -6.00 12.86 9.01
CA GLU A 109 -4.75 13.20 9.71
C GLU A 109 -3.51 13.05 8.82
N GLY A 110 -3.67 12.52 7.61
CA GLY A 110 -2.57 12.34 6.67
C GLY A 110 -1.72 11.10 6.89
N HIS A 111 -2.03 10.25 7.88
CA HIS A 111 -1.38 8.96 8.14
C HIS A 111 -1.67 7.92 7.03
N THR A 112 -1.18 8.22 5.84
CA THR A 112 -1.48 7.55 4.59
C THR A 112 -0.23 7.28 3.80
N GLY A 113 -0.28 6.25 2.97
CA GLY A 113 0.82 5.88 2.10
C GLY A 113 0.37 4.80 1.13
N ALA A 114 1.20 4.54 0.13
CA ALA A 114 0.93 3.49 -0.83
C ALA A 114 2.20 2.73 -1.22
N LEU A 115 2.04 1.44 -1.53
CA LEU A 115 3.13 0.53 -1.85
C LEU A 115 2.89 -0.25 -3.14
N TYR A 116 3.95 -0.74 -3.75
CA TYR A 116 3.90 -1.55 -4.97
C TYR A 116 3.27 -2.92 -4.72
N HIS A 117 2.09 -3.15 -5.30
CA HIS A 117 1.18 -4.24 -5.00
C HIS A 117 1.79 -5.64 -5.11
N HIS A 118 2.70 -5.85 -6.08
CA HIS A 118 3.24 -7.18 -6.36
C HIS A 118 4.03 -7.79 -5.20
N PHE A 119 4.49 -6.99 -4.23
CA PHE A 119 5.15 -7.51 -3.03
C PHE A 119 4.26 -8.44 -2.19
N TYR A 120 2.94 -8.44 -2.36
CA TYR A 120 2.05 -9.37 -1.64
C TYR A 120 2.39 -10.85 -1.84
N ASN A 121 2.98 -11.20 -2.99
CA ASN A 121 3.29 -12.58 -3.37
C ASN A 121 4.52 -12.63 -4.29
N ASN A 122 5.60 -11.96 -3.87
CA ASN A 122 6.87 -11.90 -4.59
C ASN A 122 8.02 -12.21 -3.62
N PRO A 123 9.10 -12.90 -4.05
CA PRO A 123 10.24 -13.19 -3.19
C PRO A 123 10.96 -11.94 -2.65
N TYR A 124 10.74 -10.76 -3.25
CA TYR A 124 11.31 -9.48 -2.80
C TYR A 124 10.41 -8.77 -1.79
N ASN A 125 9.44 -9.48 -1.19
CA ASN A 125 8.50 -8.92 -0.22
C ASN A 125 9.15 -8.38 1.08
N ILE A 126 10.43 -8.68 1.33
CA ILE A 126 11.22 -8.05 2.39
C ILE A 126 11.24 -6.52 2.25
N ILE A 127 11.27 -6.01 1.02
CA ILE A 127 11.22 -4.57 0.72
C ILE A 127 9.90 -3.94 1.21
N ALA A 128 8.80 -4.67 1.12
CA ALA A 128 7.53 -4.21 1.68
C ALA A 128 7.54 -4.20 3.21
N ILE A 129 8.19 -5.18 3.85
CA ILE A 129 8.34 -5.21 5.33
C ILE A 129 9.18 -4.02 5.79
N GLU A 130 10.27 -3.69 5.10
CA GLU A 130 11.10 -2.52 5.37
C GLU A 130 10.31 -1.21 5.23
N ALA A 131 9.58 -1.06 4.12
CA ALA A 131 8.75 0.12 3.88
C ALA A 131 7.64 0.28 4.95
N LEU A 132 6.95 -0.81 5.31
CA LEU A 132 5.95 -0.81 6.37
C LEU A 132 6.58 -0.47 7.74
N SER A 133 7.74 -1.05 8.05
CA SER A 133 8.45 -0.78 9.31
C SER A 133 8.87 0.68 9.41
N LYS A 134 9.32 1.28 8.29
CA LYS A 134 9.64 2.71 8.21
C LYS A 134 8.42 3.61 8.39
N ILE A 135 7.26 3.22 7.84
CA ILE A 135 6.00 3.95 8.04
C ILE A 135 5.56 3.88 9.50
N PHE A 136 5.57 2.69 10.12
CA PHE A 136 5.09 2.49 11.48
C PHE A 136 6.04 3.01 12.55
N TYR A 137 7.35 2.99 12.29
CA TYR A 137 8.40 3.29 13.26
C TYR A 137 9.51 4.17 12.64
N PRO A 138 9.18 5.40 12.20
CA PRO A 138 10.09 6.23 11.39
C PRO A 138 11.38 6.61 12.12
N THR A 139 11.37 6.73 13.46
CA THR A 139 12.58 7.02 14.24
C THR A 139 13.53 5.83 14.29
N GLN A 140 13.00 4.63 14.50
CA GLN A 140 13.77 3.40 14.64
C GLN A 140 14.31 2.91 13.29
N PHE A 141 13.57 3.16 12.21
CA PHE A 141 13.91 2.74 10.84
C PHE A 141 14.35 3.90 9.95
N LYS A 142 14.87 4.98 10.56
CA LYS A 142 15.32 6.18 9.82
C LYS A 142 16.42 5.85 8.80
N ASP A 143 17.29 4.88 9.11
CA ASP A 143 18.45 4.51 8.30
C ASP A 143 18.15 3.41 7.26
N VAL A 144 16.93 2.84 7.25
CA VAL A 144 16.50 1.84 6.27
C VAL A 144 16.04 2.52 4.98
N ASP A 145 16.53 2.07 3.83
CA ASP A 145 16.15 2.57 2.50
C ASP A 145 15.63 1.43 1.62
N PRO A 146 14.31 1.18 1.60
CA PRO A 146 13.72 0.08 0.84
C PRO A 146 14.00 0.17 -0.68
N LEU A 147 14.22 1.38 -1.21
CA LEU A 147 14.54 1.53 -2.64
C LEU A 147 15.98 1.11 -2.90
N ALA A 148 16.93 1.55 -2.07
CA ALA A 148 18.32 1.11 -2.17
C ALA A 148 18.46 -0.41 -2.00
N ASP A 149 17.73 -1.00 -1.04
CA ASP A 149 17.75 -2.44 -0.81
C ASP A 149 17.09 -3.22 -1.96
N TYR A 150 16.05 -2.68 -2.60
CA TYR A 150 15.51 -3.23 -3.85
C TYR A 150 16.56 -3.23 -4.96
N HIS A 151 17.27 -2.12 -5.18
CA HIS A 151 18.36 -2.04 -6.16
C HIS A 151 19.48 -3.04 -5.84
N ALA A 152 19.82 -3.25 -4.56
CA ALA A 152 20.78 -4.26 -4.15
C ALA A 152 20.30 -5.68 -4.49
N ILE A 153 19.01 -5.98 -4.35
CA ILE A 153 18.45 -7.28 -4.75
C ILE A 153 18.58 -7.47 -6.26
N ILE A 154 18.15 -6.47 -7.05
CA ILE A 154 18.16 -6.52 -8.52
C ILE A 154 19.59 -6.71 -9.05
N THR A 155 20.54 -5.91 -8.57
CA THR A 155 21.92 -5.91 -9.07
C THR A 155 22.73 -7.14 -8.66
N ARG A 156 22.50 -7.67 -7.45
CA ARG A 156 23.33 -8.77 -6.91
C ARG A 156 22.82 -10.17 -7.24
N PHE A 157 21.50 -10.32 -7.41
CA PHE A 157 20.87 -11.64 -7.52
C PHE A 157 20.10 -11.85 -8.83
N THR A 158 20.09 -10.87 -9.74
CA THR A 158 19.37 -10.97 -11.01
C THR A 158 20.21 -10.47 -12.19
N HIS A 159 19.67 -10.61 -13.40
CA HIS A 159 20.20 -9.99 -14.63
C HIS A 159 19.27 -8.89 -15.17
N ILE A 160 18.30 -8.44 -14.36
CA ILE A 160 17.41 -7.35 -14.72
C ILE A 160 18.22 -6.05 -14.69
N PRO A 161 18.08 -5.15 -15.69
CA PRO A 161 18.72 -3.85 -15.66
C PRO A 161 18.32 -3.06 -14.40
N ASP A 162 19.31 -2.42 -13.80
CA ASP A 162 19.08 -1.49 -12.71
C ASP A 162 18.52 -0.18 -13.29
N ASP A 163 17.22 0.05 -13.08
CA ASP A 163 16.47 1.15 -13.70
C ASP A 163 15.58 1.83 -12.67
N ASN A 164 15.15 3.06 -12.97
CA ASN A 164 14.31 3.84 -12.09
C ASN A 164 12.95 3.18 -11.87
N ILE A 165 12.58 3.01 -10.61
CA ILE A 165 11.35 2.36 -10.17
C ILE A 165 10.72 3.14 -9.01
N ILE A 166 9.39 3.26 -9.04
CA ILE A 166 8.64 3.81 -7.91
C ILE A 166 7.98 2.65 -7.15
N LEU A 167 8.43 2.40 -5.92
CA LEU A 167 7.98 1.29 -5.08
C LEU A 167 6.96 1.70 -4.02
N SER A 168 6.96 2.98 -3.63
CA SER A 168 6.07 3.51 -2.61
C SER A 168 5.86 5.01 -2.79
N TYR A 169 4.81 5.53 -2.16
CA TYR A 169 4.53 6.94 -2.08
C TYR A 169 3.95 7.27 -0.70
N THR A 170 4.55 8.25 -0.03
CA THR A 170 4.04 8.84 1.22
C THR A 170 4.05 10.35 1.02
N PRO A 171 2.95 11.07 1.28
CA PRO A 171 2.94 12.53 1.19
C PRO A 171 3.96 13.15 2.16
N SER A 172 4.61 14.24 1.74
CA SER A 172 5.34 15.11 2.67
C SER A 172 4.32 15.92 3.49
N HIS A 173 4.41 15.85 4.82
CA HIS A 173 3.63 16.70 5.74
C HIS A 173 4.44 17.93 6.16
#